data_AF-A0A1C3RHI9-F1
#
_entry.id   AF-A0A1C3RHI9-F1
#
_cell.length_a   1.000
_cell.length_b   1.000
_cell.length_c   1.000
_cell.angle_alpha   90.00
_cell.angle_beta   90.00
_cell.angle_gamma   90.00
#
_symmetry.space_group_name_H-M   'P 1'
#
loop_
_entity.id
_entity.type
_entity.pdbx_description
1 polymer ?
#
loop_
_entity_poly.entity_id
_entity_poly.type
_entity_poly.pdbx_seq_one_letter_code
_entity_poly.pdbx_strand_id
1 'polypeptide(L)'
;MKKLDLPEKSATESFMACIESVADESLNAQYKTCLSEIDNQGTQYIAQANVGQLYTLPHTNHPRGTDPLILGSLKKSDLTKLYTYRMLQKQPAKSIYDEIMVAAHGKCPFCGGIGHPETLDHYLAKSNYPQFSVLPANLVPACRDCNTGKGHIRAQNAEEQVIHPYFDDNKFFVEKWISAQVIHSSPIVIEYFTAPPRPLVRNRCGTCLYTF
;
A
#
# COMPACT_ATOMS: atom_id res chain seq x y z
N MET A 1 14.79 2.13 1.49
CA MET A 1 13.55 1.35 1.73
C MET A 1 13.90 -0.01 2.32
N LYS A 2 12.94 -0.71 2.94
CA LYS A 2 13.11 -2.09 3.40
C LYS A 2 12.10 -3.01 2.71
N LYS A 3 12.55 -4.22 2.39
CA LYS A 3 11.67 -5.30 1.95
C LYS A 3 10.93 -5.88 3.14
N LEU A 4 9.71 -6.33 2.89
CA LEU A 4 8.89 -7.06 3.85
C LEU A 4 8.39 -8.35 3.19
N ASP A 5 8.12 -9.35 4.00
CA ASP A 5 7.43 -10.55 3.54
C ASP A 5 5.95 -10.23 3.26
N LEU A 6 5.36 -10.93 2.29
CA LEU A 6 3.96 -10.76 1.97
C LEU A 6 3.09 -11.27 3.13
N PRO A 7 2.05 -10.52 3.57
CA PRO A 7 1.13 -11.02 4.59
C PRO A 7 0.45 -12.32 4.16
N GLU A 8 0.34 -13.28 5.10
CA GLU A 8 -0.21 -14.63 4.81
C GLU A 8 -1.70 -14.60 4.49
N LYS A 9 -2.45 -13.68 5.09
CA LYS A 9 -3.91 -13.60 4.95
C LYS A 9 -4.32 -13.16 3.55
N SER A 10 -5.20 -13.95 2.95
CA SER A 10 -5.82 -13.65 1.65
C SER A 10 -6.80 -12.48 1.73
N ALA A 11 -7.23 -12.00 0.56
CA ALA A 11 -8.30 -11.00 0.44
C ALA A 11 -9.59 -11.47 1.14
N THR A 12 -9.97 -12.72 0.88
CA THR A 12 -11.21 -13.33 1.37
C THR A 12 -11.18 -13.53 2.88
N GLU A 13 -10.07 -14.05 3.45
CA GLU A 13 -9.94 -14.21 4.90
C GLU A 13 -10.03 -12.87 5.64
N SER A 14 -9.29 -11.85 5.17
CA SER A 14 -9.30 -10.52 5.79
C SER A 14 -10.68 -9.86 5.69
N PHE A 15 -11.33 -9.99 4.54
CA PHE A 15 -12.67 -9.46 4.33
C PHE A 15 -13.70 -10.16 5.22
N MET A 16 -13.68 -11.49 5.31
CA MET A 16 -14.55 -12.26 6.20
C MET A 16 -14.37 -11.84 7.67
N ALA A 17 -13.12 -11.70 8.12
CA ALA A 17 -12.82 -11.22 9.46
C ALA A 17 -13.39 -9.83 9.74
N CYS A 18 -13.41 -8.94 8.74
CA CYS A 18 -13.99 -7.60 8.87
C CYS A 18 -15.52 -7.65 9.00
N ILE A 19 -16.19 -8.47 8.19
CA ILE A 19 -17.65 -8.51 8.13
C ILE A 19 -18.27 -9.28 9.30
N GLU A 20 -17.51 -10.13 10.00
CA GLU A 20 -17.99 -10.86 11.19
C GLU A 20 -18.51 -9.92 12.28
N SER A 21 -17.91 -8.73 12.42
CA SER A 21 -18.34 -7.72 13.38
C SER A 21 -19.37 -6.71 12.83
N VAL A 22 -19.95 -6.96 11.65
CA VAL A 22 -21.02 -6.15 11.06
C VAL A 22 -22.38 -6.66 11.55
N ALA A 23 -23.01 -5.87 12.42
CA ALA A 23 -24.31 -6.20 13.04
C ALA A 23 -25.53 -6.04 12.12
N ASP A 24 -25.45 -5.21 11.08
CA ASP A 24 -26.53 -5.07 10.10
C ASP A 24 -26.57 -6.33 9.23
N GLU A 25 -27.58 -7.18 9.45
CA GLU A 25 -27.73 -8.47 8.78
C GLU A 25 -27.93 -8.34 7.26
N SER A 26 -28.64 -7.30 6.82
CA SER A 26 -28.89 -7.04 5.40
C SER A 26 -27.59 -6.66 4.69
N LEU A 27 -26.82 -5.74 5.29
CA LEU A 27 -25.51 -5.36 4.76
C LEU A 27 -24.51 -6.52 4.84
N ASN A 28 -24.54 -7.31 5.91
CA ASN A 28 -23.70 -8.49 6.07
C ASN A 28 -23.99 -9.53 4.97
N ALA A 29 -25.27 -9.76 4.66
CA ALA A 29 -25.67 -10.62 3.56
C ALA A 29 -25.14 -10.09 2.21
N GLN A 30 -25.22 -8.77 1.96
CA GLN A 30 -24.65 -8.15 0.76
C GLN A 30 -23.12 -8.31 0.66
N TYR A 31 -22.40 -8.22 1.78
CA TYR A 31 -20.96 -8.51 1.78
C TYR A 31 -20.69 -9.96 1.39
N LYS A 32 -21.45 -10.91 1.94
CA LYS A 32 -21.29 -12.34 1.68
C LYS A 32 -21.55 -12.70 0.21
N THR A 33 -22.52 -12.06 -0.45
CA THR A 33 -22.78 -12.30 -1.88
C THR A 33 -21.63 -11.82 -2.78
N CYS A 34 -20.77 -10.94 -2.28
CA CYS A 34 -19.65 -10.35 -3.01
C CYS A 34 -18.30 -11.07 -2.78
N LEU A 35 -18.25 -12.14 -1.97
CA LEU A 35 -16.99 -12.80 -1.59
C LEU A 35 -16.18 -13.31 -2.79
N SER A 36 -16.82 -13.89 -3.80
CA SER A 36 -16.12 -14.38 -5.00
C SER A 36 -15.46 -13.24 -5.78
N GLU A 37 -16.11 -12.09 -5.87
CA GLU A 37 -15.55 -10.93 -6.54
C GLU A 37 -14.42 -10.29 -5.71
N ILE A 38 -14.51 -10.29 -4.38
CA ILE A 38 -13.39 -9.89 -3.50
C ILE A 38 -12.17 -10.78 -3.72
N ASP A 39 -12.37 -12.09 -3.83
CA ASP A 39 -11.31 -13.07 -4.08
C ASP A 39 -10.64 -12.83 -5.45
N ASN A 40 -11.46 -12.63 -6.50
CA ASN A 40 -11.00 -12.31 -7.85
C ASN A 40 -10.19 -11.02 -7.88
N GLN A 41 -10.69 -9.96 -7.24
CA GLN A 41 -9.99 -8.67 -7.15
C GLN A 41 -8.66 -8.81 -6.39
N GLY A 42 -8.64 -9.57 -5.30
CA GLY A 42 -7.42 -9.90 -4.57
C GLY A 42 -6.40 -10.62 -5.45
N THR A 43 -6.83 -11.66 -6.15
CA THR A 43 -5.97 -12.41 -7.08
C THR A 43 -5.42 -11.52 -8.20
N GLN A 44 -6.27 -10.66 -8.77
CA GLN A 44 -5.86 -9.69 -9.78
C GLN A 44 -4.84 -8.69 -9.24
N TYR A 45 -5.03 -8.19 -8.02
CA TYR A 45 -4.06 -7.31 -7.36
C TYR A 45 -2.69 -7.98 -7.26
N ILE A 46 -2.64 -9.21 -6.73
CA ILE A 46 -1.39 -9.97 -6.58
C ILE A 46 -0.74 -10.20 -7.94
N ALA A 47 -1.50 -10.59 -8.96
CA ALA A 47 -0.99 -10.82 -10.31
C ALA A 47 -0.36 -9.54 -10.89
N GLN A 48 -1.05 -8.40 -10.80
CA GLN A 48 -0.54 -7.13 -11.30
C GLN A 48 0.65 -6.61 -10.48
N ALA A 49 0.65 -6.83 -9.16
CA ALA A 49 1.77 -6.44 -8.29
C ALA A 49 3.05 -7.19 -8.64
N ASN A 50 2.97 -8.51 -8.87
CA ASN A 50 4.12 -9.35 -9.24
C ASN A 50 4.80 -8.91 -10.54
N VAL A 51 4.04 -8.41 -11.51
CA VAL A 51 4.58 -7.90 -12.78
C VAL A 51 4.79 -6.37 -12.77
N GLY A 52 4.57 -5.72 -11.63
CA GLY A 52 4.78 -4.29 -11.48
C GLY A 52 3.81 -3.42 -12.29
N GLN A 53 2.57 -3.85 -12.45
CA GLN A 53 1.52 -3.20 -13.26
C GLN A 53 0.28 -2.80 -12.45
N LEU A 54 0.39 -2.55 -11.14
CA LEU A 54 -0.74 -2.10 -10.32
C LEU A 54 -1.41 -0.81 -10.85
N TYR A 55 -0.68 0.04 -11.57
CA TYR A 55 -1.22 1.23 -12.24
C TYR A 55 -2.30 0.93 -13.28
N THR A 56 -2.39 -0.31 -13.77
CA THR A 56 -3.39 -0.75 -14.75
C THR A 56 -4.73 -1.12 -14.11
N LEU A 57 -4.78 -1.30 -12.79
CA LEU A 57 -6.02 -1.66 -12.11
C LEU A 57 -7.05 -0.53 -12.23
N PRO A 58 -8.33 -0.88 -12.45
CA PRO A 58 -9.39 0.11 -12.55
C PRO A 58 -9.55 0.84 -11.22
N HIS A 59 -9.61 2.17 -11.30
CA HIS A 59 -9.86 3.03 -10.16
C HIS A 59 -11.27 3.60 -10.22
N THR A 60 -11.81 3.95 -9.06
CA THR A 60 -13.12 4.56 -8.97
C THR A 60 -13.02 6.03 -9.38
N ASN A 61 -13.59 6.37 -10.54
CA ASN A 61 -13.74 7.76 -10.97
C ASN A 61 -15.19 8.20 -10.76
N HIS A 62 -15.41 9.06 -9.78
CA HIS A 62 -16.75 9.57 -9.45
C HIS A 62 -16.66 10.99 -8.90
N PRO A 63 -17.74 11.79 -8.99
CA PRO A 63 -17.76 13.14 -8.43
C PRO A 63 -17.48 13.12 -6.92
N ARG A 64 -16.82 14.17 -6.42
CA ARG A 64 -16.60 14.33 -4.97
C ARG A 64 -17.95 14.35 -4.24
N GLY A 65 -17.99 13.68 -3.08
CA GLY A 65 -19.20 13.60 -2.26
C GLY A 65 -20.22 12.54 -2.69
N THR A 66 -19.96 11.77 -3.75
CA THR A 66 -20.83 10.65 -4.16
C THR A 66 -20.41 9.33 -3.50
N ASP A 67 -21.36 8.40 -3.40
CA ASP A 67 -21.19 7.06 -2.86
C ASP A 67 -21.61 5.98 -3.90
N PRO A 68 -20.80 5.79 -4.96
CA PRO A 68 -21.16 4.89 -6.06
C PRO A 68 -21.07 3.41 -5.66
N LEU A 69 -21.79 2.56 -6.39
CA LEU A 69 -21.58 1.11 -6.38
C LEU A 69 -20.21 0.80 -6.97
N ILE A 70 -19.43 -0.02 -6.26
CA ILE A 70 -18.08 -0.41 -6.66
C ILE A 70 -18.03 -1.87 -7.04
N LEU A 71 -18.65 -2.73 -6.23
CA LEU A 71 -18.46 -4.18 -6.31
C LEU A 71 -19.79 -4.86 -6.00
N GLY A 72 -20.46 -5.34 -7.05
CA GLY A 72 -21.82 -5.86 -6.95
C GLY A 72 -22.78 -4.81 -6.36
N SER A 73 -23.38 -5.14 -5.21
CA SER A 73 -24.28 -4.24 -4.47
C SER A 73 -23.57 -3.31 -3.48
N LEU A 74 -22.25 -3.43 -3.30
CA LEU A 74 -21.51 -2.68 -2.30
C LEU A 74 -21.13 -1.29 -2.80
N LYS A 75 -21.41 -0.28 -1.98
CA LYS A 75 -20.99 1.09 -2.23
C LYS A 75 -19.55 1.33 -1.80
N LYS A 76 -18.98 2.43 -2.25
CA LYS A 76 -17.67 2.90 -1.81
C LYS A 76 -17.60 3.04 -0.29
N SER A 77 -18.64 3.60 0.34
CA SER A 77 -18.67 3.81 1.78
C SER A 77 -18.71 2.50 2.54
N ASP A 78 -19.42 1.48 2.05
CA ASP A 78 -19.44 0.14 2.66
C ASP A 78 -18.04 -0.43 2.75
N LEU A 79 -17.32 -0.44 1.63
CA LEU A 79 -15.95 -0.96 1.55
C LEU A 79 -14.96 -0.14 2.40
N THR A 80 -14.94 1.19 2.27
CA THR A 80 -14.00 2.03 3.03
C THR A 80 -14.22 2.01 4.55
N LYS A 81 -15.47 1.79 4.99
CA LYS A 81 -15.85 1.67 6.40
C LYS A 81 -15.35 0.37 7.03
N LEU A 82 -15.17 -0.71 6.25
CA LEU A 82 -14.59 -1.95 6.76
C LEU A 82 -13.21 -1.70 7.37
N TYR A 83 -12.35 -0.94 6.69
CA TYR A 83 -11.05 -0.58 7.26
C TYR A 83 -11.20 0.25 8.55
N THR A 84 -11.91 1.39 8.46
CA THR A 84 -11.96 2.39 9.53
C THR A 84 -12.63 1.86 10.80
N TYR A 85 -13.71 1.09 10.67
CA TYR A 85 -14.57 0.69 11.79
C TYR A 85 -14.50 -0.80 12.14
N ARG A 86 -13.88 -1.64 11.31
CA ARG A 86 -13.73 -3.07 11.56
C ARG A 86 -12.26 -3.40 11.73
N MET A 87 -11.46 -3.30 10.67
CA MET A 87 -10.05 -3.69 10.70
C MET A 87 -9.23 -2.96 11.77
N LEU A 88 -9.46 -1.66 11.98
CA LEU A 88 -8.73 -0.92 13.01
C LEU A 88 -9.20 -1.18 14.45
N GLN A 89 -10.42 -1.67 14.65
CA GLN A 89 -11.10 -1.50 15.95
C GLN A 89 -11.79 -2.75 16.48
N LYS A 90 -12.04 -3.77 15.64
CA LYS A 90 -12.90 -4.91 15.98
C LYS A 90 -12.19 -6.21 15.67
N GLN A 91 -12.30 -7.14 16.61
CA GLN A 91 -11.88 -8.52 16.37
C GLN A 91 -12.90 -9.26 15.49
N PRO A 92 -12.46 -10.24 14.68
CA PRO A 92 -11.07 -10.71 14.54
C PRO A 92 -10.19 -9.89 13.57
N ALA A 93 -10.75 -8.94 12.81
CA ALA A 93 -9.99 -8.19 11.81
C ALA A 93 -8.82 -7.37 12.38
N LYS A 94 -8.94 -6.90 13.62
CA LYS A 94 -7.87 -6.18 14.31
C LYS A 94 -6.61 -7.03 14.51
N SER A 95 -6.73 -8.34 14.73
CA SER A 95 -5.55 -9.21 14.79
C SER A 95 -4.75 -9.22 13.50
N ILE A 96 -5.42 -9.22 12.33
CA ILE A 96 -4.74 -9.14 11.02
C ILE A 96 -4.00 -7.80 10.88
N TYR A 97 -4.62 -6.70 11.30
CA TYR A 97 -3.96 -5.39 11.32
C TYR A 97 -2.70 -5.42 12.20
N ASP A 98 -2.81 -5.97 13.42
CA ASP A 98 -1.73 -6.02 14.39
C ASP A 98 -0.58 -6.93 13.92
N GLU A 99 -0.90 -8.07 13.27
CA GLU A 99 0.08 -8.97 12.64
C GLU A 99 0.92 -8.25 11.57
N ILE A 100 0.26 -7.52 10.65
CA ILE A 100 0.97 -6.75 9.60
C ILE A 100 1.84 -5.66 10.24
N MET A 101 1.35 -4.99 11.29
CA MET A 101 2.11 -3.96 12.00
C MET A 101 3.39 -4.54 12.65
N VAL A 102 3.26 -5.68 13.34
CA VAL A 102 4.38 -6.35 14.02
C VAL A 102 5.44 -6.85 13.04
N ALA A 103 5.03 -7.30 11.84
CA ALA A 103 5.94 -7.79 10.79
C ALA A 103 6.97 -6.74 10.33
N ALA A 104 6.72 -5.44 10.53
CA ALA A 104 7.71 -4.40 10.24
C ALA A 104 8.84 -4.27 11.27
N HIS A 105 8.76 -4.99 12.41
CA HIS A 105 9.75 -4.92 13.50
C HIS A 105 10.08 -3.48 13.94
N GLY A 106 9.05 -2.63 14.00
CA GLY A 106 9.19 -1.23 14.38
C GLY A 106 9.98 -0.36 13.40
N LYS A 107 10.19 -0.81 12.16
CA LYS A 107 10.98 -0.10 11.12
C LYS A 107 10.12 0.19 9.89
N CYS A 108 9.89 1.47 9.60
CA CYS A 108 9.12 1.89 8.43
C CYS A 108 9.82 1.47 7.12
N PRO A 109 9.18 0.65 6.27
CA PRO A 109 9.73 0.19 5.00
C PRO A 109 9.98 1.35 4.02
N PHE A 110 9.13 2.37 4.00
CA PHE A 110 9.25 3.48 3.06
C PHE A 110 10.50 4.34 3.29
N CYS A 111 10.83 4.69 4.54
CA CYS A 111 12.05 5.46 4.85
C CYS A 111 13.27 4.58 5.19
N GLY A 112 13.21 3.27 4.94
CA GLY A 112 14.35 2.39 5.19
C GLY A 112 14.62 2.08 6.67
N GLY A 113 13.62 2.27 7.53
CA GLY A 113 13.70 1.98 8.96
C GLY A 113 14.15 3.16 9.83
N ILE A 114 14.19 4.38 9.28
CA ILE A 114 14.47 5.61 10.03
C ILE A 114 13.31 5.92 11.00
N GLY A 115 12.07 5.81 10.51
CA GLY A 115 10.86 6.07 11.28
C GLY A 115 10.25 4.81 11.88
N HIS A 116 9.51 4.99 12.98
CA HIS A 116 8.69 3.95 13.59
C HIS A 116 7.30 3.90 12.92
N PRO A 117 6.82 2.73 12.46
CA PRO A 117 5.46 2.58 11.95
C PRO A 117 4.42 2.86 13.04
N GLU A 118 3.44 3.70 12.73
CA GLU A 118 2.30 3.99 13.63
C GLU A 118 0.98 3.53 13.02
N THR A 119 0.90 3.45 11.69
CA THR A 119 -0.31 3.10 10.94
C THR A 119 0.01 2.17 9.78
N LEU A 120 -0.99 1.41 9.30
CA LEU A 120 -0.92 0.80 7.98
C LEU A 120 -1.38 1.82 6.92
N ASP A 121 -0.51 2.07 5.95
CA ASP A 121 -0.79 2.85 4.76
C ASP A 121 -1.32 1.94 3.64
N HIS A 122 -2.22 2.45 2.82
CA HIS A 122 -2.76 1.75 1.66
C HIS A 122 -1.84 1.97 0.46
N TYR A 123 -1.23 0.90 -0.08
CA TYR A 123 -0.40 0.99 -1.28
C TYR A 123 -1.17 1.67 -2.43
N LEU A 124 -2.35 1.13 -2.74
CA LEU A 124 -3.39 1.75 -3.55
C LEU A 124 -4.41 2.40 -2.63
N ALA A 125 -4.48 3.74 -2.67
CA ALA A 125 -5.31 4.54 -1.78
C ALA A 125 -6.78 4.08 -1.77
N LYS A 126 -7.33 3.79 -0.58
CA LYS A 126 -8.73 3.36 -0.41
C LYS A 126 -9.77 4.34 -0.95
N SER A 127 -9.40 5.61 -1.17
CA SER A 127 -10.28 6.61 -1.79
C SER A 127 -10.55 6.32 -3.26
N ASN A 128 -9.60 5.68 -3.95
CA ASN A 128 -9.62 5.38 -5.38
C ASN A 128 -9.80 3.87 -5.64
N TYR A 129 -9.44 3.03 -4.67
CA TYR A 129 -9.52 1.59 -4.74
C TYR A 129 -10.14 1.00 -3.47
N PRO A 130 -11.41 1.32 -3.16
CA PRO A 130 -12.05 0.92 -1.91
C PRO A 130 -12.19 -0.60 -1.80
N GLN A 131 -12.23 -1.35 -2.91
CA GLN A 131 -12.23 -2.81 -2.91
C GLN A 131 -10.97 -3.42 -2.29
N PHE A 132 -9.84 -2.69 -2.24
CA PHE A 132 -8.59 -3.13 -1.62
C PHE A 132 -8.38 -2.53 -0.22
N SER A 133 -9.41 -1.93 0.39
CA SER A 133 -9.28 -1.22 1.67
C SER A 133 -8.89 -2.10 2.85
N VAL A 134 -9.21 -3.39 2.79
CA VAL A 134 -8.87 -4.39 3.83
C VAL A 134 -8.02 -5.54 3.26
N LEU A 135 -7.47 -5.39 2.05
CA LEU A 135 -6.58 -6.38 1.45
C LEU A 135 -5.21 -6.32 2.14
N PRO A 136 -4.74 -7.39 2.82
CA PRO A 136 -3.46 -7.36 3.54
C PRO A 136 -2.26 -7.00 2.65
N ALA A 137 -2.20 -7.53 1.43
CA ALA A 137 -1.16 -7.19 0.46
C ALA A 137 -1.12 -5.70 0.05
N ASN A 138 -2.23 -4.97 0.25
CA ASN A 138 -2.33 -3.54 -0.01
C ASN A 138 -2.06 -2.67 1.24
N LEU A 139 -1.81 -3.28 2.40
CA LEU A 139 -1.58 -2.59 3.67
C LEU A 139 -0.11 -2.68 4.06
N VAL A 140 0.55 -1.54 4.20
CA VAL A 140 1.99 -1.45 4.45
C VAL A 140 2.23 -0.64 5.71
N PRO A 141 2.97 -1.14 6.72
CA PRO A 141 3.34 -0.34 7.88
C PRO A 141 4.04 0.95 7.46
N ALA A 142 3.68 2.09 8.05
CA ALA A 142 4.22 3.38 7.70
C ALA A 142 4.35 4.29 8.93
N CYS A 143 5.45 5.03 9.01
CA CYS A 143 5.56 6.13 9.96
C CYS A 143 4.70 7.31 9.52
N ARG A 144 4.43 8.24 10.44
CA ARG A 144 3.62 9.44 10.19
C ARG A 144 4.05 10.18 8.92
N ASP A 145 5.34 10.47 8.77
CA ASP A 145 5.86 11.29 7.66
C ASP A 145 5.73 10.58 6.30
N CYS A 146 5.98 9.27 6.25
CA CYS A 146 5.82 8.52 5.01
C CYS A 146 4.33 8.35 4.64
N ASN A 147 3.47 8.15 5.62
CA ASN A 147 2.03 8.01 5.39
C ASN A 147 1.39 9.31 4.89
N THR A 148 1.77 10.46 5.46
CA THR A 148 1.25 11.77 5.00
C THR A 148 1.90 12.24 3.70
N GLY A 149 3.18 11.94 3.48
CA GLY A 149 3.94 12.38 2.30
C GLY A 149 3.54 11.70 0.99
N LYS A 150 2.96 10.48 1.04
CA LYS A 150 2.58 9.71 -0.15
C LYS A 150 1.43 10.34 -0.95
N GLY A 151 0.57 11.13 -0.29
CA GLY A 151 -0.61 11.73 -0.91
C GLY A 151 -1.60 10.71 -1.51
N HIS A 152 -2.58 11.20 -2.26
CA HIS A 152 -3.59 10.38 -2.95
C HIS A 152 -3.34 10.27 -4.46
N ILE A 153 -2.12 10.59 -4.90
CA ILE A 153 -1.77 10.66 -6.31
C ILE A 153 -1.64 9.23 -6.85
N ARG A 154 -2.39 8.96 -7.91
CA ARG A 154 -2.40 7.68 -8.61
C ARG A 154 -1.29 7.64 -9.64
N ALA A 155 -0.52 6.56 -9.67
CA ALA A 155 0.40 6.28 -10.77
C ALA A 155 -0.39 6.01 -12.06
N GLN A 156 -0.02 6.70 -13.14
CA GLN A 156 -0.63 6.55 -14.46
C GLN A 156 0.11 5.55 -15.35
N ASN A 157 1.36 5.25 -15.00
CA ASN A 157 2.28 4.38 -15.74
C ASN A 157 3.19 3.63 -14.74
N ALA A 158 4.03 2.74 -15.27
CA ALA A 158 4.90 1.89 -14.45
C ALA A 158 5.97 2.69 -13.71
N GLU A 159 6.39 3.80 -14.31
CA GLU A 159 7.41 4.74 -13.87
C GLU A 159 6.97 5.55 -12.66
N GLU A 160 5.69 5.92 -12.57
CA GLU A 160 5.14 6.69 -11.44
C GLU A 160 4.85 5.85 -10.18
N GLN A 161 4.92 4.52 -10.26
CA GLN A 161 4.69 3.66 -9.09
C GLN A 161 5.89 3.70 -8.15
N VAL A 162 5.64 3.99 -6.88
CA VAL A 162 6.65 3.84 -5.84
C VAL A 162 7.07 2.36 -5.67
N ILE A 163 8.23 2.12 -5.08
CA ILE A 163 8.66 0.73 -4.82
C ILE A 163 7.68 0.06 -3.86
N HIS A 164 7.23 -1.14 -4.22
CA HIS A 164 6.33 -1.95 -3.42
C HIS A 164 7.12 -2.82 -2.43
N PRO A 165 6.96 -2.65 -1.10
CA PRO A 165 7.78 -3.37 -0.10
C PRO A 165 7.64 -4.89 -0.11
N TYR A 166 6.48 -5.42 -0.54
CA TYR A 166 6.25 -6.87 -0.71
C TYR A 166 6.70 -7.43 -2.07
N PHE A 167 6.34 -6.79 -3.18
CA PHE A 167 6.43 -7.41 -4.51
C PHE A 167 7.67 -7.05 -5.32
N ASP A 168 8.29 -5.90 -5.06
CA ASP A 168 9.44 -5.49 -5.86
C ASP A 168 10.70 -6.33 -5.57
N ASP A 169 11.57 -6.40 -6.57
CA ASP A 169 12.77 -7.22 -6.56
C ASP A 169 13.74 -6.83 -5.42
N ASN A 170 14.43 -7.82 -4.86
CA ASN A 170 15.41 -7.63 -3.78
C ASN A 170 16.46 -6.58 -4.10
N LYS A 171 16.87 -6.43 -5.37
CA LYS A 171 17.85 -5.43 -5.81
C LYS A 171 17.51 -4.01 -5.36
N PHE A 172 16.22 -3.70 -5.25
CA PHE A 172 15.78 -2.37 -4.83
C PHE A 172 15.98 -2.10 -3.34
N PHE A 173 16.27 -3.14 -2.54
CA PHE A 173 16.40 -3.07 -1.09
C PHE A 173 17.81 -3.39 -0.59
N VAL A 174 18.59 -4.16 -1.35
CA VAL A 174 19.93 -4.61 -0.93
C VAL A 174 21.07 -3.90 -1.65
N GLU A 175 20.86 -3.37 -2.86
CA GLU A 175 21.90 -2.66 -3.58
C GLU A 175 22.06 -1.22 -3.06
N LYS A 176 23.29 -0.69 -3.12
CA LYS A 176 23.58 0.68 -2.71
C LYS A 176 23.36 1.63 -3.88
N TRP A 177 22.34 2.50 -3.77
CA TRP A 177 21.97 3.41 -4.86
C TRP A 177 22.66 4.75 -4.78
N ILE A 178 22.93 5.24 -3.58
CA ILE A 178 23.47 6.57 -3.32
C ILE A 178 24.76 6.41 -2.56
N SER A 179 25.80 7.09 -3.03
CA SER A 179 27.07 7.24 -2.34
C SER A 179 27.39 8.72 -2.21
N ALA A 180 28.18 9.07 -1.20
CA ALA A 180 28.62 10.44 -1.01
C ALA A 180 30.13 10.46 -0.78
N GLN A 181 30.79 11.51 -1.27
CA GLN A 181 32.19 11.79 -1.03
C GLN A 181 32.31 13.16 -0.35
N VAL A 182 33.14 13.23 0.70
CA VAL A 182 33.46 14.48 1.37
C VAL A 182 34.71 15.07 0.72
N ILE A 183 34.59 16.30 0.23
CA ILE A 183 35.69 17.10 -0.28
C ILE A 183 36.08 18.10 0.81
N HIS A 184 37.30 17.95 1.32
CA HIS A 184 37.88 18.78 2.37
C HIS A 184 38.37 20.12 1.80
N SER A 185 37.44 20.92 1.27
CA SER A 185 37.65 22.31 0.83
C SER A 185 37.15 23.32 1.88
N SER A 186 37.31 24.62 1.62
CA SER A 186 36.69 25.70 2.40
C SER A 186 35.75 26.50 1.48
N PRO A 187 34.43 26.32 1.56
CA PRO A 187 33.69 25.46 2.50
C PRO A 187 33.83 23.96 2.21
N ILE A 188 33.53 23.11 3.19
CA ILE A 188 33.45 21.65 2.99
C ILE A 188 32.35 21.36 1.98
N VAL A 189 32.64 20.52 1.00
CA VAL A 189 31.68 20.10 -0.04
C VAL A 189 31.37 18.62 0.15
N ILE A 190 30.09 18.25 -0.03
CA ILE A 190 29.65 16.85 -0.08
C ILE A 190 29.10 16.61 -1.48
N GLU A 191 29.75 15.73 -2.24
CA GLU A 191 29.27 15.30 -3.55
C GLU A 191 28.51 13.99 -3.42
N TYR A 192 27.37 13.90 -4.09
CA TYR A 192 26.52 12.69 -4.11
C TYR A 192 26.57 12.04 -5.49
N PHE A 193 26.68 10.72 -5.52
CA PHE A 193 26.67 9.91 -6.74
C PHE A 193 25.53 8.91 -6.65
N THR A 194 24.83 8.73 -7.78
CA THR A 194 23.75 7.74 -7.89
C THR A 194 24.14 6.61 -8.84
N ALA A 195 23.95 5.38 -8.38
CA ALA A 195 24.15 4.15 -9.14
C ALA A 195 23.01 3.17 -8.83
N PRO A 196 21.78 3.46 -9.29
CA PRO A 196 20.63 2.64 -8.94
C PRO A 196 20.60 1.32 -9.76
N PRO A 197 19.98 0.25 -9.24
CA PRO A 197 20.00 -1.11 -9.80
C PRO A 197 19.41 -1.18 -11.21
N ARG A 198 20.05 -1.94 -12.12
CA ARG A 198 19.57 -2.11 -13.51
C ARG A 198 18.76 -3.40 -13.70
N PRO A 199 17.81 -3.45 -14.66
CA PRO A 199 17.22 -2.30 -15.34
C PRO A 199 16.45 -1.43 -14.34
N LEU A 200 16.63 -0.11 -14.44
CA LEU A 200 15.76 0.85 -13.78
C LEU A 200 14.48 0.93 -14.60
N VAL A 201 13.35 0.60 -14.00
CA VAL A 201 12.11 1.22 -14.42
C VAL A 201 12.25 2.68 -13.95
N ARG A 202 12.62 3.57 -14.86
CA ARG A 202 12.90 4.98 -14.54
C ARG A 202 11.72 5.53 -13.71
N ASN A 203 12.01 6.18 -12.58
CA ASN A 203 11.06 6.90 -11.70
C ASN A 203 10.34 6.16 -10.54
N ARG A 204 10.62 4.89 -10.24
CA ARG A 204 10.01 4.26 -9.03
C ARG A 204 10.48 4.82 -7.67
N CYS A 205 11.50 5.68 -7.69
CA CYS A 205 11.87 6.48 -6.53
C CYS A 205 11.03 7.75 -6.57
N GLY A 206 9.84 7.72 -5.96
CA GLY A 206 8.93 8.86 -5.91
C GLY A 206 9.66 10.17 -5.66
N THR A 207 9.51 11.13 -6.57
CA THR A 207 9.86 12.55 -6.44
C THR A 207 11.06 12.84 -5.52
N CYS A 208 12.26 12.50 -5.97
CA CYS A 208 13.41 13.39 -5.79
C CYS A 208 13.61 14.16 -7.09
N LEU A 209 12.65 15.03 -7.41
CA LEU A 209 12.90 16.20 -8.26
C LEU A 209 13.67 17.23 -7.42
N TYR A 210 14.89 16.88 -7.04
CA TYR A 210 15.92 17.88 -6.79
C TYR A 210 16.85 17.79 -8.00
N THR A 211 16.50 18.54 -9.04
CA THR A 211 17.52 19.18 -9.87
C THR A 211 18.48 19.88 -8.91
N PHE A 212 19.71 19.39 -8.87
CA PHE A 212 20.85 20.23 -8.48
C PHE A 212 21.08 21.27 -9.56
#